data_AF-A0A524FMJ5-F1
#
_entry.id   AF-A0A524FMJ5-F1
#
_cell.length_a   1.000
_cell.length_b   1.000
_cell.length_c   1.000
_cell.angle_alpha   90.00
_cell.angle_beta   90.00
_cell.angle_gamma   90.00
#
_symmetry.space_group_name_H-M   'P 1'
#
loop_
_entity.id
_entity.type
_entity.pdbx_description
1 polymer ?
#
loop_
_entity_poly.entity_id
_entity_poly.type
_entity_poly.pdbx_seq_one_letter_code
_entity_poly.pdbx_strand_id
1 'polypeptide(L)'
;MNQDTKVDKQRQKMSMRIEGMHCASCVASIEKSLLNQDGVISATVSLLDEKAVIEYDKDRVDRMLLEKAIESTGYRPRRATMTITLTVSPTESQWIEIIKIISDLSGTIDVHIFQDKNRILVEYDEDLITQKIVKRELGNLGYEVADSSVSSVDRE
;
A
#
# COMPACT_ATOMS: atom_id res chain seq x y z
N MET A 1 31.50 -11.55 -24.68
CA MET A 1 30.79 -11.33 -23.40
C MET A 1 30.79 -9.84 -23.11
N ASN A 2 29.62 -9.25 -22.91
CA ASN A 2 29.30 -8.23 -21.90
C ASN A 2 27.89 -7.70 -22.18
N GLN A 3 26.91 -8.26 -21.47
CA GLN A 3 25.56 -7.73 -21.37
C GLN A 3 25.46 -7.01 -20.03
N ASP A 4 25.94 -5.77 -19.96
CA ASP A 4 25.94 -4.99 -18.72
C ASP A 4 25.42 -3.57 -19.01
N THR A 5 24.15 -3.46 -19.41
CA THR A 5 23.39 -2.19 -19.28
C THR A 5 21.88 -2.43 -19.41
N LYS A 6 21.28 -3.04 -18.39
CA LYS A 6 19.81 -3.02 -18.16
C LYS A 6 19.42 -2.76 -16.69
N VAL A 7 20.33 -2.20 -15.88
CA VAL A 7 20.25 -2.28 -14.40
C VAL A 7 19.41 -1.16 -13.73
N ASP A 8 18.94 -0.15 -14.46
CA ASP A 8 18.35 1.06 -13.83
C ASP A 8 16.83 1.24 -14.01
N LYS A 9 16.17 0.56 -14.95
CA LYS A 9 14.76 0.90 -15.29
C LYS A 9 13.68 0.23 -14.42
N GLN A 10 14.07 -0.70 -13.54
CA GLN A 10 13.13 -1.55 -12.77
C GLN A 10 13.29 -1.41 -11.25
N ARG A 11 14.24 -0.59 -10.80
CA ARG A 11 14.40 -0.29 -9.38
C ARG A 11 13.24 0.57 -8.91
N GLN A 12 12.57 0.13 -7.86
CA GLN A 12 11.53 0.87 -7.18
C GLN A 12 11.91 1.04 -5.72
N LYS A 13 11.48 2.16 -5.16
CA LYS A 13 11.62 2.45 -3.74
C LYS A 13 10.23 2.49 -3.15
N MET A 14 10.03 1.71 -2.10
CA MET A 14 8.79 1.66 -1.35
C MET A 14 9.11 1.87 0.12
N SER A 15 8.17 2.50 0.81
CA SER A 15 8.18 2.51 2.26
C SER A 15 6.92 1.88 2.81
N MET A 16 7.05 1.25 3.97
CA MET A 16 5.95 0.64 4.70
C MET A 16 6.13 0.97 6.17
N ARG A 17 5.10 1.54 6.81
CA ARG A 17 5.07 1.60 8.28
C ARG A 17 4.87 0.20 8.82
N ILE A 18 5.44 -0.10 9.99
CA ILE A 18 5.35 -1.42 10.63
C ILE A 18 4.90 -1.24 12.07
N GLU A 19 3.88 -2.00 12.45
CA GLU A 19 3.31 -1.96 13.80
C GLU A 19 4.02 -2.95 14.74
N GLY A 20 4.02 -2.64 16.03
CA GLY A 20 4.54 -3.52 17.09
C GLY A 20 6.07 -3.55 17.22
N MET A 21 6.80 -2.64 16.56
CA MET A 21 8.25 -2.52 16.72
C MET A 21 8.61 -1.79 18.01
N HIS A 22 8.92 -2.55 19.07
CA HIS A 22 9.31 -1.96 20.36
C HIS A 22 10.80 -2.09 20.71
N CYS A 23 11.59 -2.81 19.90
CA CYS A 23 13.00 -3.07 20.20
C CYS A 23 13.90 -3.07 18.95
N ALA A 24 15.16 -2.67 19.13
CA ALA A 24 16.18 -2.70 18.08
C ALA A 24 16.42 -4.12 17.50
N SER A 25 16.14 -5.18 18.27
CA SER A 25 16.20 -6.55 17.77
C SER A 25 15.11 -6.85 16.73
N CYS A 26 13.94 -6.21 16.84
CA CYS A 26 12.83 -6.32 15.88
C CYS A 26 13.25 -5.79 14.50
N VAL A 27 13.91 -4.63 14.51
CA VAL A 27 14.43 -3.93 13.32
C VAL A 27 15.33 -4.85 12.51
N ALA A 28 16.36 -5.41 13.16
CA ALA A 28 17.34 -6.27 12.49
C ALA A 28 16.71 -7.55 11.91
N SER A 29 15.70 -8.14 12.59
CA SER A 29 14.97 -9.30 12.06
C SER A 29 14.19 -8.95 10.80
N ILE A 30 13.49 -7.81 10.78
CA ILE A 30 12.71 -7.36 9.63
C ILE A 30 13.63 -7.02 8.45
N GLU A 31 14.69 -6.23 8.67
CA GLU A 31 15.66 -5.88 7.63
C GLU A 31 16.25 -7.12 6.99
N LYS A 32 16.68 -8.09 7.80
CA LYS A 32 17.25 -9.34 7.30
C LYS A 32 16.22 -10.16 6.51
N SER A 33 14.96 -10.21 6.93
CA SER A 33 13.90 -10.91 6.22
C SER A 33 13.63 -10.31 4.84
N LEU A 34 13.62 -8.98 4.75
CA LEU A 34 13.46 -8.23 3.51
C LEU A 34 14.66 -8.42 2.57
N LEU A 35 15.88 -8.27 3.08
CA LEU A 35 17.11 -8.46 2.29
C LEU A 35 17.28 -9.89 1.75
N ASN A 36 16.64 -10.88 2.37
CA ASN A 36 16.64 -12.27 1.89
C ASN A 36 15.69 -12.51 0.70
N GLN A 37 14.82 -11.56 0.35
CA GLN A 37 13.92 -11.73 -0.80
C GLN A 37 14.69 -11.51 -2.11
N ASP A 38 14.59 -12.46 -3.05
CA ASP A 38 15.22 -12.31 -4.37
C ASP A 38 14.61 -11.11 -5.11
N GLY A 39 15.46 -10.13 -5.43
CA GLY A 39 15.03 -8.86 -6.02
C GLY A 39 15.08 -7.67 -5.08
N VAL A 40 15.28 -7.85 -3.76
CA VAL A 40 15.58 -6.74 -2.86
C VAL A 40 17.03 -6.31 -3.02
N ILE A 41 17.23 -5.01 -3.22
CA ILE A 41 18.54 -4.37 -3.45
C ILE A 41 19.06 -3.78 -2.13
N SER A 42 18.17 -3.14 -1.38
CA SER A 42 18.46 -2.58 -0.06
C SER A 42 17.19 -2.54 0.79
N ALA A 43 17.33 -2.73 2.10
CA ALA A 43 16.25 -2.53 3.05
C ALA A 43 16.82 -1.88 4.31
N THR A 44 16.17 -0.82 4.77
CA THR A 44 16.53 -0.09 5.99
C THR A 44 15.28 0.10 6.82
N VAL A 45 15.32 -0.25 8.10
CA VAL A 45 14.20 -0.09 9.02
C VAL A 45 14.58 0.92 10.11
N SER A 46 13.71 1.89 10.34
CA SER A 46 13.87 2.91 11.36
C SER A 46 12.85 2.67 12.47
N LEU A 47 13.32 2.43 13.69
CA LEU A 47 12.45 2.34 14.86
C LEU A 47 11.87 3.71 15.25
N LEU A 48 12.61 4.80 15.01
CA LEU A 48 12.16 6.16 15.31
C LEU A 48 11.00 6.61 14.42
N ASP A 49 10.98 6.13 13.17
CA ASP A 49 9.95 6.47 12.18
C ASP A 49 8.90 5.35 12.05
N GLU A 50 9.09 4.25 12.79
CA GLU A 50 8.29 3.02 12.69
C GLU A 50 8.09 2.55 11.24
N LYS A 51 9.14 2.69 10.42
CA LYS A 51 9.07 2.57 8.97
C LYS A 51 10.22 1.77 8.39
N ALA A 52 9.89 0.89 7.45
CA ALA A 52 10.82 0.23 6.55
C ALA A 52 10.89 0.98 5.22
N VAL A 53 12.09 1.17 4.71
CA VAL A 53 12.37 1.71 3.37
C VAL A 53 13.11 0.63 2.59
N ILE A 54 12.51 0.20 1.48
CA ILE A 54 12.98 -0.92 0.67
C ILE A 54 13.22 -0.43 -0.74
N GLU A 55 14.41 -0.73 -1.28
CA GLU A 55 14.73 -0.60 -2.68
C GLU A 55 14.76 -2.00 -3.29
N TYR A 56 13.97 -2.22 -4.34
CA TYR A 56 13.78 -3.55 -4.93
C TYR A 56 13.56 -3.48 -6.44
N ASP A 57 13.76 -4.62 -7.10
CA ASP A 57 13.42 -4.84 -8.49
C ASP A 57 11.96 -5.29 -8.60
N LYS A 58 11.10 -4.42 -9.14
CA LYS A 58 9.66 -4.66 -9.26
C LYS A 58 9.29 -5.83 -10.18
N ASP A 59 10.21 -6.29 -11.02
CA ASP A 59 9.99 -7.43 -11.91
C ASP A 59 10.34 -8.77 -11.22
N ARG A 60 11.00 -8.72 -10.04
CA ARG A 60 11.42 -9.89 -9.25
C ARG A 60 10.64 -10.06 -7.95
N VAL A 61 10.34 -8.95 -7.27
CA VAL A 61 9.60 -8.95 -6.01
C VAL A 61 8.55 -7.84 -6.03
N ASP A 62 7.37 -8.16 -5.51
CA ASP A 62 6.24 -7.22 -5.38
C ASP A 62 5.98 -6.88 -3.90
N ARG A 63 5.23 -5.80 -3.66
CA ARG A 63 4.76 -5.40 -2.33
C ARG A 63 4.22 -6.58 -1.54
N MET A 64 3.35 -7.42 -2.13
CA MET A 64 2.72 -8.52 -1.40
C MET A 64 3.75 -9.52 -0.83
N LEU A 65 4.87 -9.77 -1.54
CA LEU A 65 5.93 -10.66 -1.06
C LEU A 65 6.75 -10.02 0.06
N LEU A 66 7.03 -8.71 -0.05
CA LEU A 66 7.74 -7.96 0.98
C LEU A 66 6.91 -7.88 2.27
N GLU A 67 5.61 -7.67 2.15
CA GLU A 67 4.69 -7.70 3.28
C GLU A 67 4.72 -9.08 3.94
N LYS A 68 4.57 -10.17 3.19
CA LYS A 68 4.68 -11.54 3.74
C LYS A 68 6.01 -11.81 4.44
N ALA A 69 7.11 -11.25 3.93
CA ALA A 69 8.42 -11.36 4.56
C ALA A 69 8.46 -10.67 5.94
N ILE A 70 7.81 -9.50 6.07
CA ILE A 70 7.59 -8.82 7.36
C ILE A 70 6.67 -9.67 8.23
N GLU A 71 5.58 -10.19 7.67
CA GLU A 71 4.60 -11.01 8.39
C GLU A 71 5.21 -12.27 9.03
N SER A 72 6.14 -12.90 8.32
CA SER A 72 6.90 -14.08 8.75
C SER A 72 7.79 -13.79 9.97
N THR A 73 8.19 -12.54 10.17
CA THR A 73 8.96 -12.11 11.36
C THR A 73 8.08 -11.81 12.58
N GLY A 74 6.76 -11.94 12.45
CA GLY A 74 5.80 -11.68 13.53
C GLY A 74 5.31 -10.23 13.61
N TYR A 75 5.73 -9.35 12.69
CA TYR A 75 5.28 -7.96 12.60
C TYR A 75 4.29 -7.81 11.45
N ARG A 76 3.61 -6.66 11.36
CA ARG A 76 2.69 -6.37 10.25
C ARG A 76 2.94 -4.98 9.70
N PRO A 77 2.94 -4.81 8.36
CA PRO A 77 2.89 -3.48 7.78
C PRO A 77 1.59 -2.80 8.23
N ARG A 78 1.69 -1.53 8.64
CA ARG A 78 0.53 -0.72 9.01
C ARG A 78 -0.29 -0.45 7.76
N ARG A 79 -1.57 -0.77 7.83
CA ARG A 79 -2.53 -0.51 6.75
C ARG A 79 -3.68 0.31 7.32
N ALA A 80 -4.07 1.35 6.60
CA ALA A 80 -5.28 2.07 6.89
C ALA A 80 -6.37 1.62 5.94
N THR A 81 -7.60 1.63 6.42
CA THR A 81 -8.76 1.33 5.59
C THR A 81 -9.68 2.54 5.56
N MET A 82 -10.10 2.96 4.38
CA MET A 82 -11.11 4.01 4.23
C MET A 82 -12.34 3.43 3.58
N THR A 83 -13.48 3.73 4.17
CA THR A 83 -14.77 3.52 3.53
C THR A 83 -15.21 4.81 2.89
N ILE A 84 -15.57 4.76 1.62
CA ILE A 84 -16.17 5.86 0.87
C ILE A 84 -17.56 5.43 0.44
N THR A 85 -18.55 6.25 0.74
CA THR A 85 -19.93 6.06 0.26
C THR A 85 -20.22 7.08 -0.81
N LEU A 86 -20.61 6.63 -2.00
CA LEU A 86 -20.99 7.50 -3.11
C LEU A 86 -22.46 7.93 -2.96
N THR A 87 -22.77 9.16 -3.36
CA THR A 87 -24.15 9.66 -3.38
C THR A 87 -25.00 8.98 -4.44
N VAL A 88 -24.37 8.55 -5.54
CA VAL A 88 -25.01 7.91 -6.69
C VAL A 88 -24.48 6.49 -6.87
N SER A 89 -25.35 5.58 -7.30
CA SER A 89 -24.97 4.21 -7.63
C SER A 89 -24.25 4.18 -8.99
N PRO A 90 -22.96 3.83 -9.04
CA PRO A 90 -22.27 3.65 -10.31
C PRO A 90 -22.79 2.41 -11.05
N THR A 91 -22.71 2.46 -12.36
CA THR A 91 -22.92 1.31 -13.26
C THR A 91 -21.70 0.37 -13.24
N GLU A 92 -21.82 -0.83 -13.82
CA GLU A 92 -20.71 -1.79 -13.90
C GLU A 92 -19.46 -1.19 -14.57
N SER A 93 -19.63 -0.48 -15.68
CA SER A 93 -18.50 0.17 -16.38
C SER A 93 -17.84 1.25 -15.53
N GLN A 94 -18.66 2.01 -14.79
CA GLN A 94 -18.18 3.04 -13.90
C GLN A 94 -17.40 2.48 -12.71
N TRP A 95 -17.85 1.36 -12.14
CA TRP A 95 -17.12 0.66 -11.09
C TRP A 95 -15.73 0.23 -11.54
N ILE A 96 -15.60 -0.26 -12.77
CA ILE A 96 -14.32 -0.65 -13.36
C ILE A 96 -13.36 0.55 -13.44
N GLU A 97 -13.85 1.72 -13.87
CA GLU A 97 -13.03 2.93 -13.93
C GLU A 97 -12.59 3.43 -12.55
N ILE A 98 -13.51 3.43 -11.58
CA ILE A 98 -13.21 3.81 -10.19
C ILE A 98 -12.12 2.90 -9.61
N ILE A 99 -12.30 1.58 -9.70
CA ILE A 99 -11.32 0.61 -9.18
C ILE A 99 -9.98 0.83 -9.85
N LYS A 100 -9.96 1.01 -11.17
CA LYS A 100 -8.72 1.21 -11.93
C LYS A 100 -7.96 2.43 -11.43
N ILE A 101 -8.64 3.57 -11.24
CA ILE A 101 -7.99 4.81 -10.80
C ILE A 101 -7.49 4.67 -9.37
N ILE A 102 -8.31 4.14 -8.45
CA ILE A 102 -7.90 3.96 -7.05
C ILE A 102 -6.74 2.96 -6.97
N SER A 103 -6.79 1.86 -7.71
CA SER A 103 -5.71 0.85 -7.76
C SER A 103 -4.42 1.38 -8.39
N ASP A 104 -4.48 2.40 -9.24
CA ASP A 104 -3.31 3.03 -9.85
C ASP A 104 -2.63 4.04 -8.90
N LEU A 105 -3.33 4.50 -7.86
CA LEU A 105 -2.76 5.38 -6.85
C LEU A 105 -1.58 4.70 -6.14
N SER A 106 -0.45 5.39 -6.12
CA SER A 106 0.74 4.94 -5.40
C SER A 106 0.45 4.87 -3.91
N GLY A 107 0.46 3.65 -3.36
CA GLY A 107 0.14 3.39 -1.95
C GLY A 107 -1.20 2.68 -1.74
N THR A 108 -1.99 2.43 -2.78
CA THR A 108 -3.15 1.55 -2.69
C THR A 108 -2.67 0.11 -2.54
N ILE A 109 -3.23 -0.58 -1.55
CA ILE A 109 -2.90 -1.98 -1.24
C ILE A 109 -4.00 -2.87 -1.82
N ASP A 110 -5.26 -2.52 -1.56
CA ASP A 110 -6.40 -3.29 -2.04
C ASP A 110 -7.65 -2.40 -2.17
N VAL A 111 -8.56 -2.76 -3.07
CA VAL A 111 -9.82 -2.04 -3.29
C VAL A 111 -10.98 -3.04 -3.40
N HIS A 112 -11.90 -2.96 -2.44
CA HIS A 112 -13.14 -3.72 -2.44
C HIS A 112 -14.33 -2.80 -2.69
N ILE A 113 -15.26 -3.23 -3.56
CA ILE A 113 -16.51 -2.50 -3.81
C ILE A 113 -17.72 -3.27 -3.31
N PHE A 114 -18.71 -2.52 -2.83
CA PHE A 114 -19.99 -3.03 -2.33
C PHE A 114 -21.10 -2.34 -3.12
N GLN A 115 -21.44 -2.91 -4.27
CA GLN A 115 -22.41 -2.34 -5.22
C GLN A 115 -23.80 -2.12 -4.59
N ASP A 116 -24.25 -3.04 -3.73
CA ASP A 116 -25.52 -2.93 -2.99
C ASP A 116 -25.60 -1.67 -2.10
N LYS A 117 -24.45 -1.18 -1.63
CA LYS A 117 -24.36 -0.08 -0.67
C LYS A 117 -23.72 1.18 -1.24
N ASN A 118 -23.33 1.19 -2.51
CA ASN A 118 -22.51 2.24 -3.15
C ASN A 118 -21.26 2.58 -2.33
N ARG A 119 -20.66 1.55 -1.73
CA ARG A 119 -19.53 1.70 -0.83
C ARG A 119 -18.26 1.15 -1.44
N ILE A 120 -17.17 1.86 -1.22
CA ILE A 120 -15.81 1.45 -1.60
C ILE A 120 -15.03 1.34 -0.31
N LEU A 121 -14.36 0.22 -0.12
CA LEU A 121 -13.39 0.01 0.93
C LEU A 121 -12.02 -0.03 0.28
N VAL A 122 -11.18 0.93 0.62
CA VAL A 122 -9.81 1.02 0.11
C VAL A 122 -8.88 0.71 1.27
N GLU A 123 -8.03 -0.29 1.10
CA GLU A 123 -6.86 -0.50 1.95
C GLU A 123 -5.67 0.21 1.31
N TYR A 124 -4.97 1.03 2.11
CA TYR A 124 -3.89 1.87 1.61
C TYR A 124 -2.86 2.19 2.69
N ASP A 125 -1.74 2.71 2.24
CA ASP A 125 -0.70 3.30 3.07
C ASP A 125 -1.05 4.76 3.42
N GLU A 126 -1.35 5.05 4.68
CA GLU A 126 -1.77 6.38 5.14
C GLU A 126 -0.71 7.49 4.98
N ASP A 127 0.56 7.11 4.74
CA ASP A 127 1.65 8.05 4.47
C ASP A 127 1.62 8.52 3.01
N LEU A 128 1.06 7.70 2.11
CA LEU A 128 1.02 7.95 0.67
C LEU A 128 -0.37 8.39 0.18
N ILE A 129 -1.43 7.83 0.75
CA ILE A 129 -2.81 8.11 0.36
C ILE A 129 -3.58 8.75 1.51
N THR A 130 -4.33 9.80 1.19
CA THR A 130 -5.24 10.48 2.11
C THR A 130 -6.64 10.53 1.53
N GLN A 131 -7.67 10.70 2.37
CA GLN A 131 -9.06 10.85 1.92
C GLN A 131 -9.23 11.94 0.84
N LYS A 132 -8.43 13.01 0.91
CA LYS A 132 -8.49 14.12 -0.06
C LYS A 132 -8.09 13.69 -1.46
N ILE A 133 -7.09 12.82 -1.59
CA ILE A 133 -6.63 12.32 -2.89
C ILE A 133 -7.74 11.49 -3.51
N VAL A 134 -8.30 10.52 -2.77
CA VAL A 134 -9.34 9.64 -3.29
C VAL A 134 -10.63 10.42 -3.61
N LYS A 135 -11.03 11.37 -2.76
CA LYS A 135 -12.16 12.28 -3.05
C LYS A 135 -11.94 13.09 -4.32
N ARG A 136 -10.71 13.55 -4.58
CA ARG A 136 -10.37 14.29 -5.80
C ARG A 136 -10.50 13.40 -7.04
N GLU A 137 -9.95 12.19 -6.99
CA GLU A 137 -10.04 11.24 -8.11
C GLU A 137 -11.49 10.87 -8.44
N LEU A 138 -12.29 10.59 -7.41
CA LEU A 138 -13.72 10.34 -7.56
C LEU A 138 -14.46 11.58 -8.11
N GLY A 139 -14.11 12.78 -7.64
CA GLY A 139 -14.67 14.03 -8.14
C GLY A 139 -14.31 14.32 -9.60
N ASN A 140 -13.10 13.96 -10.04
CA ASN A 140 -12.67 14.09 -11.44
C ASN A 140 -13.49 13.19 -12.37
N LEU A 141 -13.99 12.06 -11.87
CA LEU A 141 -14.92 11.18 -12.58
C LEU A 141 -16.39 11.65 -12.50
N GLY A 142 -16.66 12.72 -11.76
CA GLY A 142 -18.01 13.26 -11.55
C GLY A 142 -18.78 12.63 -10.39
N TYR A 143 -18.13 11.87 -9.50
CA TYR A 143 -18.78 11.33 -8.30
C TYR A 143 -18.67 12.27 -7.11
N GLU A 144 -19.78 12.39 -6.39
CA GLU A 144 -19.80 13.08 -5.11
C GLU A 144 -19.76 12.05 -3.96
N VAL A 145 -18.90 12.32 -2.98
CA VAL A 145 -18.72 11.45 -1.81
C VAL A 145 -19.70 11.89 -0.72
N ALA A 146 -20.67 11.03 -0.41
CA ALA A 146 -21.68 11.23 0.62
C ALA A 146 -21.07 11.17 2.03
N ASP A 147 -20.24 10.15 2.26
CA ASP A 147 -19.53 9.93 3.51
C ASP A 147 -18.15 9.33 3.22
N SER A 148 -17.17 9.71 4.03
CA SER A 148 -15.86 9.05 4.02
C SER A 148 -15.37 8.87 5.46
N SER A 149 -15.25 7.62 5.86
CA SER A 149 -14.78 7.24 7.20
C SER A 149 -13.45 6.51 7.07
N VAL A 150 -12.43 6.95 7.80
CA VAL A 150 -11.14 6.26 7.90
C VAL A 150 -11.11 5.49 9.20
N SER A 151 -10.78 4.21 9.08
CA SER A 151 -10.47 3.33 10.18
C SER A 151 -9.01 2.92 10.00
N SER A 152 -8.13 3.49 10.82
CA SER A 152 -6.85 2.83 11.07
C SER A 152 -7.14 1.63 11.96
N VAL A 153 -6.50 0.48 11.72
CA VAL A 153 -6.57 -0.67 12.64
C VAL A 153 -5.78 -0.30 13.90
N ASP A 154 -6.38 0.56 14.72
CA ASP A 154 -5.91 0.95 16.04
C ASP A 154 -6.95 0.41 17.02
N ARG A 155 -6.67 -0.80 17.53
CA ARG A 155 -7.23 -1.50 18.72
C ARG A 155 -6.85 -2.98 18.54
N GLU A 156 -6.00 -3.58 19.36
CA GLU A 156 -5.90 -3.55 20.83
C GLU A 156 -4.47 -3.91 21.28
#